data_AF-A0A147I774-F1
#
_entry.id   AF-A0A147I774-F1
#
_cell.length_a   1.000
_cell.length_b   1.000
_cell.length_c   1.000
_cell.angle_alpha   90.00
_cell.angle_beta   90.00
_cell.angle_gamma   90.00
#
_symmetry.space_group_name_H-M   'P 1'
#
loop_
_entity.id
_entity.type
_entity.pdbx_description
1 polymer ?
#
loop_
_entity_poly.entity_id
_entity_poly.type
_entity_poly.pdbx_seq_one_letter_code
_entity_poly.pdbx_strand_id
1 'polypeptide(L)'
;MNAETTVQPAGDIDDPEIAFEAMSRKLAGLTAAVEGFAARQQELHARDYGPDLVKIQEQWAEIVRAFKTLKEKPGIALTPETLAPQIVAAGERVRAADHQAWASANRELGAAIQSLKGVVASAMKAETQKHWIIGAATAALVVGFAFGAVVPTKIAQSVPESWYWPEQQAADLLMRGEWDAGMRLLQVADPARLRALNEADHLAVANAEALADCRGRATHAKDAVKCRIDVTAPLAN
;
A
#
# COMPACT_ATOMS: atom_id res chain seq x y z
N MET A 1 18.75 76.85 52.09
CA MET A 1 18.50 78.21 52.60
C MET A 1 19.26 79.17 51.71
N ASN A 2 18.51 79.85 50.85
CA ASN A 2 18.99 80.90 49.96
C ASN A 2 19.22 82.15 50.84
N ALA A 3 20.37 82.78 50.68
CA ALA A 3 20.49 84.11 50.09
C ALA A 3 19.85 85.21 50.94
N GLU A 4 20.69 85.96 51.64
CA GLU A 4 20.43 87.38 51.81
C GLU A 4 21.73 88.13 51.51
N THR A 5 22.03 88.15 50.21
CA THR A 5 22.99 89.06 49.61
C THR A 5 22.33 90.44 49.60
N THR A 6 22.72 91.25 50.58
CA THR A 6 22.69 92.71 50.63
C THR A 6 21.83 93.44 49.57
N VAL A 7 20.73 94.07 50.00
CA VAL A 7 20.27 95.30 49.35
C VAL A 7 21.08 96.45 49.95
N GLN A 8 21.96 97.00 49.13
CA GLN A 8 22.69 98.23 49.39
C GLN A 8 21.94 99.36 48.66
N PRO A 9 21.41 100.40 49.34
CA PRO A 9 21.21 101.68 48.70
C PRO A 9 22.51 102.48 48.82
N ALA A 10 23.03 102.88 47.67
CA ALA A 10 24.20 103.73 47.52
C ALA A 10 23.97 105.08 48.21
N GLY A 11 24.67 105.25 49.32
CA GLY A 11 24.86 106.49 50.08
C GLY A 11 25.85 106.13 51.18
N ASP A 12 27.06 106.66 51.11
CA ASP A 12 28.22 106.36 51.96
C ASP A 12 29.09 105.16 51.54
N ILE A 13 29.67 105.25 50.33
CA ILE A 13 30.99 104.67 50.08
C ILE A 13 31.96 105.85 50.01
N ASP A 14 32.25 106.45 51.16
CA ASP A 14 33.29 107.48 51.32
C ASP A 14 33.94 107.40 52.71
N ASP A 15 33.95 106.20 53.31
CA ASP A 15 34.67 105.92 54.56
C ASP A 15 35.72 104.80 54.38
N PRO A 16 37.03 105.14 54.40
CA PRO A 16 38.11 104.16 54.27
C PRO A 16 38.16 103.15 55.43
N GLU A 17 37.60 103.46 56.60
CA GLU A 17 37.65 102.56 57.77
C GLU A 17 36.81 101.29 57.55
N ILE A 18 35.63 101.41 56.95
CA ILE A 18 34.73 100.27 56.69
C ILE A 18 35.32 99.32 55.64
N ALA A 19 36.03 99.85 54.63
CA ALA A 19 36.70 99.04 53.61
C ALA A 19 37.90 98.25 54.18
N PHE A 20 38.65 98.86 55.09
CA PHE A 20 39.80 98.22 55.74
C PHE A 20 39.37 97.08 56.66
N GLU A 21 38.26 97.26 57.39
CA GLU A 21 37.69 96.24 58.26
C GLU A 21 37.18 95.03 57.46
N ALA A 22 36.54 95.27 56.31
CA ALA A 22 36.09 94.20 55.42
C ALA A 22 37.26 93.38 54.83
N MET A 23 38.37 94.03 54.48
CA MET A 23 39.56 93.37 53.93
C MET A 23 40.32 92.57 54.99
N SER A 24 40.47 93.12 56.19
CA SER A 24 41.11 92.43 57.32
C SER A 24 40.33 91.19 57.77
N ARG A 25 38.99 91.23 57.72
CA ARG A 25 38.14 90.05 57.99
C ARG A 25 38.33 88.93 56.96
N LYS A 26 38.51 89.28 55.68
CA LYS A 26 38.82 88.29 54.63
C LYS A 26 40.23 87.69 54.75
N LEU A 27 41.21 88.52 55.09
CA LEU A 27 42.58 88.06 55.36
C LEU A 27 42.63 87.09 56.54
N ALA A 28 41.91 87.38 57.62
CA ALA A 28 41.79 86.47 58.76
C ALA A 28 41.18 85.11 58.36
N GLY A 29 40.17 85.10 57.49
CA GLY A 29 39.57 83.87 56.97
C GLY A 29 40.53 83.03 56.10
N LEU A 30 41.31 83.68 55.24
CA LEU A 30 42.34 83.03 54.43
C LEU A 30 43.46 82.46 55.29
N THR A 31 43.94 83.21 56.27
CA THR A 31 44.96 82.74 57.22
C THR A 31 44.47 81.51 57.99
N ALA A 32 43.24 81.52 58.50
CA ALA A 32 42.68 80.37 59.20
C ALA A 32 42.52 79.12 58.30
N ALA A 33 42.15 79.29 57.03
CA ALA A 33 42.05 78.19 56.07
C ALA A 33 43.42 77.60 55.71
N VAL A 34 44.44 78.46 55.55
CA VAL A 34 45.82 78.04 55.29
C VAL A 34 46.41 77.32 56.50
N GLU A 35 46.17 77.81 57.71
CA GLU A 35 46.58 77.13 58.95
C GLU A 35 45.87 75.78 59.12
N GLY A 36 44.57 75.70 58.81
CA GLY A 36 43.81 74.45 58.82
C GLY A 36 44.28 73.43 57.78
N PHE A 37 44.70 73.88 56.60
CA PHE A 37 45.30 73.02 55.57
C PHE A 37 46.70 72.57 55.96
N ALA A 38 47.53 73.47 56.50
CA ALA A 38 48.87 73.17 56.98
C ALA A 38 48.84 72.14 58.13
N ALA A 39 47.89 72.25 59.06
CA ALA A 39 47.68 71.28 60.13
C ALA A 39 47.32 69.88 59.58
N ARG A 40 46.41 69.79 58.61
CA ARG A 40 46.06 68.51 57.96
C ARG A 40 47.21 67.94 57.14
N GLN A 41 48.01 68.79 56.51
CA GLN A 41 49.16 68.34 55.73
C GLN A 41 50.28 67.82 56.64
N GLN A 42 50.51 68.44 57.80
CA GLN A 42 51.40 67.88 58.83
C GLN A 42 50.92 66.51 59.34
N GLU A 43 49.60 66.32 59.53
CA GLU A 43 49.02 65.03 59.91
C GLU A 43 49.19 63.96 58.81
N LEU A 44 49.05 64.33 57.53
CA LEU A 44 49.30 63.42 56.40
C LEU A 44 50.78 63.04 56.26
N HIS A 45 51.70 64.01 56.40
CA HIS A 45 53.13 63.75 56.29
C HIS A 45 53.71 63.00 57.50
N ALA A 46 53.04 63.05 58.65
CA ALA A 46 53.43 62.29 59.84
C ALA A 46 53.06 60.79 59.78
N ARG A 47 52.24 60.37 58.81
CA ARG A 47 51.81 58.97 58.68
C ARG A 47 52.75 58.19 57.76
N ASP A 48 53.24 57.05 58.25
CA ASP A 48 54.05 56.13 57.45
C ASP A 48 53.17 55.22 56.59
N TYR A 49 53.19 55.43 55.27
CA TYR A 49 52.46 54.63 54.27
C TYR A 49 53.27 53.44 53.73
N GLY A 50 54.53 53.28 54.15
CA GLY A 50 55.38 52.15 53.76
C GLY A 50 54.71 50.79 53.94
N PRO A 51 54.08 50.49 55.11
CA PRO A 51 53.42 49.20 55.34
C PRO A 51 52.26 48.91 54.38
N ASP A 52 51.51 49.93 53.97
CA ASP A 52 50.36 49.75 53.08
C ASP A 52 50.80 49.55 51.62
N LEU A 53 51.87 50.23 51.20
CA LEU A 53 52.47 50.00 49.87
C LEU A 53 53.07 48.60 49.74
N VAL A 54 53.68 48.07 50.81
CA VAL A 54 54.17 46.69 50.86
C VAL A 54 53.02 45.70 50.69
N LYS A 55 51.90 45.89 51.41
CA LYS A 55 50.70 45.03 51.25
C LYS A 55 50.15 45.04 49.83
N ILE A 56 50.09 46.21 49.18
CA ILE A 56 49.63 46.31 47.79
C ILE A 56 50.55 45.52 46.86
N GLN A 57 51.86 45.62 47.06
CA GLN A 57 52.84 44.88 46.26
C GLN A 57 52.73 43.35 46.47
N GLU A 58 52.51 42.90 47.70
CA GLU A 58 52.30 41.48 48.03
C GLU A 58 51.04 40.92 47.36
N GLN A 59 49.92 41.66 47.41
CA GLN A 59 48.68 41.28 46.74
C GLN A 59 48.84 41.18 45.22
N TRP A 60 49.53 42.14 44.60
CA TRP A 60 49.84 42.07 43.17
C TRP A 60 50.70 40.86 42.81
N ALA A 61 51.68 40.53 43.65
CA ALA A 61 52.51 39.34 43.43
C ALA A 61 51.70 38.04 43.50
N GLU A 62 50.70 37.94 44.39
CA GLU A 62 49.78 36.80 44.43
C GLU A 62 48.89 36.70 43.19
N ILE A 63 48.34 37.83 42.72
CA ILE A 63 47.52 37.87 41.50
C ILE A 63 48.35 37.41 40.28
N VAL A 64 49.59 37.88 40.15
CA VAL A 64 50.49 37.47 39.07
C VAL A 64 50.80 35.98 39.15
N ARG A 65 51.03 35.43 40.35
CA ARG A 65 51.21 33.98 40.54
C ARG A 65 49.96 33.20 40.16
N ALA A 66 48.78 33.63 40.59
CA ALA A 66 47.51 32.99 40.24
C ALA A 66 47.27 33.00 38.73
N PHE A 67 47.55 34.11 38.05
CA PHE A 67 47.41 34.23 36.61
C PHE A 67 48.40 33.32 35.85
N LYS A 68 49.64 33.22 36.32
CA LYS A 68 50.64 32.31 35.74
C LYS A 68 50.20 30.85 35.87
N THR A 69 49.75 30.43 37.05
CA THR A 69 49.19 29.09 37.29
C THR A 69 47.95 28.83 36.44
N LEU A 70 47.11 29.84 36.23
CA LEU A 70 45.93 29.73 35.40
C LEU A 70 46.29 29.55 33.91
N LYS A 71 47.30 30.30 33.42
CA LYS A 71 47.83 30.15 32.05
C LYS A 71 48.45 28.78 31.78
N GLU A 72 49.03 28.14 32.80
CA GLU A 72 49.61 26.80 32.71
C GLU A 72 48.55 25.67 32.73
N LYS A 73 47.27 25.99 33.01
CA LYS A 73 46.19 24.98 32.97
C LYS A 73 45.77 24.67 31.53
N PRO A 74 45.61 23.38 31.17
CA PRO A 74 45.31 22.93 29.81
C PRO A 74 43.95 23.41 29.28
N GLY A 75 43.04 23.86 30.15
CA GLY A 75 41.75 24.42 29.74
C GLY A 75 41.84 25.75 28.98
N ILE A 76 42.93 26.50 29.10
CA ILE A 76 43.12 27.78 28.37
C ILE A 76 43.73 27.56 26.98
N ALA A 77 44.40 26.43 26.75
CA ALA A 77 44.88 26.05 25.42
C ALA A 77 43.76 25.52 24.51
N LEU A 78 42.64 25.09 25.08
CA LEU A 78 41.43 24.66 24.38
C LEU A 78 40.59 25.88 24.01
N THR A 79 41.11 26.72 23.11
CA THR A 79 40.36 27.89 22.66
C THR A 79 39.33 27.49 21.60
N PRO A 80 38.16 28.15 21.53
CA PRO A 80 37.11 27.82 20.57
C PRO A 80 37.57 27.85 19.11
N GLU A 81 38.59 28.65 18.78
CA GLU A 81 39.20 28.72 17.44
C GLU A 81 39.93 27.42 17.05
N THR A 82 40.43 26.67 18.03
CA THR A 82 41.14 25.39 17.78
C THR A 82 40.20 24.18 17.85
N LEU A 83 39.09 24.28 18.59
CA LEU A 83 38.10 23.22 18.76
C LEU A 83 37.05 23.18 17.65
N ALA A 84 36.57 24.34 17.19
CA ALA A 84 35.58 24.43 16.12
C ALA A 84 35.96 23.66 14.84
N PRO A 85 37.17 23.81 14.26
CA PRO A 85 37.53 23.07 13.05
C PRO A 85 37.64 21.55 13.28
N GLN A 86 38.04 21.12 14.47
CA GLN A 86 38.10 19.69 14.81
C GLN A 86 36.70 19.07 14.95
N ILE A 87 35.75 19.82 15.53
CA ILE A 87 34.34 19.41 15.63
C ILE A 87 33.69 19.35 14.25
N VAL A 88 33.94 20.34 13.38
CA VAL A 88 33.44 20.34 12.00
C VAL A 88 34.02 19.15 11.22
N ALA A 89 35.33 18.93 11.29
CA ALA A 89 35.98 17.80 10.60
C ALA A 89 35.51 16.43 11.12
N ALA A 90 35.31 16.28 12.43
CA ALA A 90 34.73 15.07 13.01
C ALA A 90 33.26 14.90 12.58
N GLY A 91 32.48 15.98 12.59
CA GLY A 91 31.08 15.99 12.17
C GLY A 91 30.89 15.71 10.67
N GLU A 92 31.78 16.16 9.80
CA GLU A 92 31.77 15.83 8.38
C GLU A 92 32.03 14.34 8.13
N ARG A 93 32.97 13.72 8.85
CA ARG A 93 33.23 12.27 8.73
C ARG A 93 32.05 11.44 9.20
N VAL A 94 31.43 11.80 10.31
CA VAL A 94 30.23 11.12 10.82
C VAL A 94 29.07 11.28 9.85
N ARG A 95 28.82 12.50 9.34
CA ARG A 95 27.77 12.75 8.34
C ARG A 95 28.04 12.01 7.02
N ALA A 96 29.29 11.91 6.58
CA ALA A 96 29.63 11.18 5.37
C ALA A 96 29.34 9.67 5.51
N ALA A 97 29.68 9.07 6.66
CA ALA A 97 29.38 7.68 6.96
C ALA A 97 27.86 7.44 7.03
N ASP A 98 27.12 8.32 7.70
CA ASP A 98 25.66 8.28 7.74
C ASP A 98 25.08 8.40 6.32
N HIS A 99 25.49 9.39 5.53
CA HIS A 99 24.97 9.57 4.16
C HIS A 99 25.21 8.35 3.28
N GLN A 100 26.35 7.65 3.45
CA GLN A 100 26.61 6.40 2.74
C GLN A 100 25.66 5.28 3.19
N ALA A 101 25.45 5.13 4.50
CA ALA A 101 24.52 4.14 5.05
C ALA A 101 23.06 4.42 4.64
N TRP A 102 22.64 5.68 4.63
CA TRP A 102 21.33 6.11 4.12
C TRP A 102 21.18 5.82 2.63
N ALA A 103 22.21 6.11 1.83
CA ALA A 103 22.18 5.84 0.40
C ALA A 103 22.11 4.33 0.11
N SER A 104 22.82 3.48 0.87
CA SER A 104 22.71 2.04 0.73
C SER A 104 21.35 1.51 1.14
N ALA A 105 20.81 1.96 2.28
CA ALA A 105 19.49 1.57 2.75
C ALA A 105 18.40 1.97 1.76
N ASN A 106 18.48 3.17 1.18
CA ASN A 106 17.50 3.64 0.21
C ASN A 106 17.57 2.86 -1.12
N ARG A 107 18.77 2.44 -1.55
CA ARG A 107 18.95 1.56 -2.70
C ARG A 107 18.36 0.17 -2.45
N GLU A 108 18.62 -0.40 -1.28
CA GLU A 108 18.10 -1.72 -0.89
C GLU A 108 16.57 -1.70 -0.77
N LEU A 109 16.01 -0.65 -0.17
CA LEU A 109 14.57 -0.45 -0.10
C LEU A 109 13.96 -0.28 -1.51
N GLY A 110 14.61 0.49 -2.39
CA GLY A 110 14.20 0.63 -3.79
C GLY A 110 14.18 -0.71 -4.53
N ALA A 111 15.21 -1.54 -4.34
CA ALA A 111 15.29 -2.87 -4.92
C ALA A 111 14.19 -3.80 -4.36
N ALA A 112 13.94 -3.77 -3.05
CA ALA A 112 12.87 -4.52 -2.41
C ALA A 112 11.49 -4.11 -2.91
N ILE A 113 11.22 -2.81 -3.04
CA ILE A 113 9.96 -2.28 -3.61
C ILE A 113 9.80 -2.75 -5.06
N GLN A 114 10.87 -2.73 -5.85
CA GLN A 114 10.82 -3.17 -7.24
C GLN A 114 10.50 -4.68 -7.36
N SER A 115 11.12 -5.50 -6.49
CA SER A 115 10.82 -6.93 -6.37
C SER A 115 9.37 -7.17 -5.96
N LEU A 116 8.88 -6.47 -4.93
CA LEU A 116 7.49 -6.56 -4.48
C LEU A 116 6.51 -6.15 -5.58
N LYS A 117 6.77 -5.05 -6.30
CA LYS A 117 5.95 -4.66 -7.47
C LYS A 117 5.92 -5.76 -8.54
N GLY A 118 7.05 -6.42 -8.79
CA GLY A 118 7.13 -7.56 -9.72
C GLY A 118 6.27 -8.75 -9.27
N VAL A 119 6.37 -9.14 -8.00
CA VAL A 119 5.59 -10.24 -7.41
C VAL A 119 4.10 -9.92 -7.39
N VAL A 120 3.71 -8.72 -6.95
CA VAL A 120 2.31 -8.28 -6.91
C VAL A 120 1.72 -8.19 -8.32
N ALA A 121 2.44 -7.60 -9.28
CA ALA A 121 2.00 -7.55 -10.67
C ALA A 121 1.85 -8.96 -11.28
N SER A 122 2.75 -9.89 -10.92
CA SER A 122 2.66 -11.30 -11.32
C SER A 122 1.44 -11.98 -10.69
N ALA A 123 1.19 -11.78 -9.39
CA ALA A 123 0.06 -12.35 -8.68
C ALA A 123 -1.29 -11.86 -9.24
N MET A 124 -1.41 -10.55 -9.48
CA MET A 124 -2.61 -9.96 -10.09
C MET A 124 -2.86 -10.48 -11.51
N LYS A 125 -1.80 -10.68 -12.31
CA LYS A 125 -1.91 -11.29 -13.65
C LYS A 125 -2.30 -12.76 -13.57
N ALA A 126 -1.72 -13.52 -12.64
CA ALA A 126 -1.99 -14.94 -12.48
C ALA A 126 -3.46 -15.22 -12.10
N GLU A 127 -4.04 -14.41 -11.22
CA GLU A 127 -5.44 -14.57 -10.80
C GLU A 127 -6.42 -14.24 -11.95
N THR A 128 -6.16 -13.17 -12.70
CA THR A 128 -6.96 -12.82 -13.88
C THR A 128 -6.84 -13.87 -14.98
N GLN A 129 -5.62 -14.37 -15.21
CA GLN A 129 -5.34 -15.39 -16.21
C GLN A 129 -6.00 -16.73 -15.85
N LYS A 130 -6.01 -17.11 -14.56
CA LYS A 130 -6.69 -18.32 -14.07
C LYS A 130 -8.18 -18.27 -14.37
N HIS A 131 -8.86 -17.15 -14.12
CA HIS A 131 -10.28 -17.01 -14.42
C HIS A 131 -10.57 -17.10 -15.92
N TRP A 132 -9.73 -16.49 -16.77
CA TRP A 132 -9.85 -16.61 -18.21
C TRP A 132 -9.63 -18.04 -18.71
N ILE A 133 -8.62 -18.76 -18.20
CA ILE A 133 -8.35 -20.16 -18.56
C ILE A 133 -9.51 -21.06 -18.13
N ILE A 134 -9.99 -20.90 -16.89
CA ILE A 134 -11.15 -21.66 -16.39
C ILE A 134 -12.37 -21.35 -17.24
N GLY A 135 -12.66 -20.07 -17.51
CA GLY A 135 -13.79 -19.67 -18.35
C GLY A 135 -13.70 -20.26 -19.76
N ALA A 136 -12.53 -20.19 -20.39
CA ALA A 136 -12.31 -20.75 -21.72
C ALA A 136 -12.43 -22.28 -21.73
N ALA A 137 -11.89 -22.97 -20.71
CA ALA A 137 -12.00 -24.42 -20.58
C ALA A 137 -13.46 -24.87 -20.36
N THR A 138 -14.20 -24.17 -19.50
CA THR A 138 -15.63 -24.45 -19.29
C THR A 138 -16.44 -24.19 -20.57
N ALA A 139 -16.18 -23.08 -21.27
CA ALA A 139 -16.84 -22.78 -22.53
C ALA A 139 -16.53 -23.84 -23.61
N ALA A 140 -15.27 -24.25 -23.75
CA ALA A 140 -14.87 -25.30 -24.69
C ALA A 140 -15.54 -26.65 -24.37
N LEU A 141 -15.68 -26.99 -23.08
CA LEU A 141 -16.36 -28.22 -22.66
C LEU A 141 -17.86 -28.17 -23.02
N VAL A 142 -18.54 -27.05 -22.72
CA VAL A 142 -19.96 -26.87 -23.04
C VAL A 142 -20.19 -26.92 -24.55
N VAL A 143 -19.36 -26.21 -25.32
CA VAL A 143 -19.44 -26.22 -26.79
C VAL A 143 -19.17 -27.61 -27.34
N GLY A 144 -18.12 -28.29 -26.86
CA GLY A 144 -17.78 -29.64 -27.29
C GLY A 144 -18.90 -30.65 -27.01
N PHE A 145 -19.53 -30.58 -25.83
CA PHE A 145 -20.66 -31.44 -25.48
C PHE A 145 -21.89 -31.16 -26.37
N ALA A 146 -22.23 -29.88 -26.56
CA ALA A 146 -23.34 -29.49 -27.43
C ALA A 146 -23.10 -29.95 -28.87
N PHE A 147 -21.88 -29.76 -29.39
CA PHE A 147 -21.52 -30.21 -30.74
C PHE A 147 -21.56 -31.73 -30.85
N GLY A 148 -21.04 -32.45 -29.85
CA GLY A 148 -21.06 -33.91 -29.79
C GLY A 148 -22.46 -34.52 -29.75
N ALA A 149 -23.45 -33.83 -29.18
CA ALA A 149 -24.84 -34.31 -29.18
C ALA A 149 -25.59 -33.97 -30.48
N VAL A 150 -25.36 -32.77 -31.02
CA VAL A 150 -26.13 -32.25 -32.17
C VAL A 150 -25.60 -32.77 -33.50
N VAL A 151 -24.28 -32.89 -33.66
CA VAL A 151 -23.70 -33.26 -34.96
C VAL A 151 -24.04 -34.69 -35.36
N PRO A 152 -23.89 -35.74 -34.51
CA PRO A 152 -24.23 -37.10 -34.90
C PRO A 152 -25.71 -37.27 -35.26
N THR A 153 -26.60 -36.61 -34.52
CA THR A 153 -28.04 -36.66 -34.80
C THR A 153 -28.39 -35.98 -36.13
N LYS A 154 -27.73 -34.87 -36.48
CA LYS A 154 -27.92 -34.22 -37.78
C LYS A 154 -27.30 -34.97 -38.94
N ILE A 155 -26.15 -35.62 -38.73
CA ILE A 155 -25.54 -36.49 -39.74
C ILE A 155 -26.45 -37.70 -39.99
N ALA A 156 -26.96 -38.36 -38.93
CA ALA A 156 -27.87 -39.49 -39.07
C ALA A 156 -29.17 -39.14 -39.83
N GLN A 157 -29.62 -37.88 -39.79
CA GLN A 157 -30.80 -37.41 -40.53
C GLN A 157 -30.52 -37.02 -41.99
N SER A 158 -29.25 -36.85 -42.38
CA SER A 158 -28.87 -36.35 -43.71
C SER A 158 -28.21 -37.41 -44.60
N VAL A 159 -27.93 -38.59 -44.06
CA VAL A 159 -27.43 -39.73 -44.84
C VAL A 159 -28.55 -40.36 -45.69
N PRO A 160 -28.21 -40.97 -46.84
CA PRO A 160 -29.19 -41.66 -47.67
C PRO A 160 -29.90 -42.80 -46.92
N GLU A 161 -31.19 -43.01 -47.20
CA GLU A 161 -31.98 -44.09 -46.57
C GLU A 161 -31.38 -45.49 -46.81
N SER A 162 -30.64 -45.69 -47.90
CA SER A 162 -30.00 -46.98 -48.22
C SER A 162 -28.93 -47.44 -47.22
N TRP A 163 -28.49 -46.57 -46.31
CA TRP A 163 -27.48 -46.90 -45.30
C TRP A 163 -28.06 -47.45 -43.99
N TYR A 164 -29.36 -47.26 -43.72
CA TYR A 164 -30.05 -47.77 -42.52
C TYR A 164 -29.36 -47.46 -41.18
N TRP A 165 -28.62 -46.35 -41.11
CA TRP A 165 -27.86 -45.95 -39.93
C TRP A 165 -28.74 -45.69 -38.69
N PRO A 166 -29.88 -44.98 -38.79
CA PRO A 166 -30.76 -44.79 -37.65
C PRO A 166 -31.31 -46.11 -37.08
N GLU A 167 -31.64 -47.06 -37.96
CA GLU A 167 -32.19 -48.37 -37.61
C GLU A 167 -31.13 -49.23 -36.90
N GLN A 168 -29.90 -49.26 -37.41
CA GLN A 168 -28.77 -49.94 -36.76
C GLN A 168 -28.45 -49.30 -35.41
N GLN A 169 -28.42 -47.96 -35.34
CA GLN A 169 -28.19 -47.25 -34.09
C GLN A 169 -29.28 -47.54 -33.04
N ALA A 170 -30.54 -47.64 -33.45
CA ALA A 170 -31.63 -48.01 -32.56
C ALA A 170 -31.48 -49.44 -32.04
N ALA A 171 -31.07 -50.39 -32.90
CA ALA A 171 -30.79 -51.77 -32.50
C ALA A 171 -29.64 -51.86 -31.49
N ASP A 172 -28.54 -51.15 -31.75
CA ASP A 172 -27.38 -51.07 -30.87
C ASP A 172 -27.72 -50.43 -29.51
N LEU A 173 -28.47 -49.32 -29.51
CA LEU A 173 -28.93 -48.65 -28.28
C LEU A 173 -29.85 -49.55 -27.45
N LEU A 174 -30.68 -50.36 -28.11
CA LEU A 174 -31.55 -51.34 -27.46
C LEU A 174 -30.82 -52.65 -27.09
N MET A 175 -29.54 -52.78 -27.48
CA MET A 175 -28.70 -53.97 -27.32
C MET A 175 -29.40 -55.24 -27.81
N ARG A 176 -30.03 -55.16 -28.98
CA ARG A 176 -30.84 -56.23 -29.58
C ARG A 176 -30.52 -56.36 -31.06
N GLY A 177 -30.82 -57.52 -31.65
CA GLY A 177 -30.86 -57.64 -33.11
C GLY A 177 -31.94 -56.72 -33.70
N GLU A 178 -31.77 -56.29 -34.95
CA GLU A 178 -32.64 -55.31 -35.62
C GLU A 178 -34.13 -55.70 -35.56
N TRP A 179 -34.44 -56.98 -35.77
CA TRP A 179 -35.80 -57.50 -35.68
C TRP A 179 -36.39 -57.39 -34.26
N ASP A 180 -35.63 -57.82 -33.25
CA ASP A 180 -36.06 -57.78 -31.84
C ASP A 180 -36.19 -56.35 -31.33
N ALA A 181 -35.31 -55.46 -31.79
CA ALA A 181 -35.39 -54.03 -31.55
C ALA A 181 -36.66 -53.43 -32.16
N GLY A 182 -36.97 -53.75 -33.41
CA GLY A 182 -38.20 -53.33 -34.09
C GLY A 182 -39.47 -53.83 -33.38
N MET A 183 -39.52 -55.11 -33.03
CA MET A 183 -40.63 -55.69 -32.27
C MET A 183 -40.80 -55.02 -30.90
N ARG A 184 -39.69 -54.73 -30.21
CA ARG A 184 -39.72 -54.03 -28.92
C ARG A 184 -40.24 -52.59 -29.08
N LEU A 185 -39.84 -51.88 -30.12
CA LEU A 185 -40.33 -50.53 -30.41
C LEU A 185 -41.84 -50.54 -30.71
N LEU A 186 -42.31 -51.47 -31.53
CA LEU A 186 -43.74 -51.62 -31.81
C LEU A 186 -44.54 -51.95 -30.53
N GLN A 187 -44.01 -52.84 -29.69
CA GLN A 187 -44.65 -53.24 -28.44
C GLN A 187 -44.78 -52.07 -27.45
N VAL A 188 -43.75 -51.22 -27.36
CA VAL A 188 -43.74 -50.06 -26.46
C VAL A 188 -44.57 -48.91 -27.02
N ALA A 189 -44.57 -48.70 -28.33
CA ALA A 189 -45.30 -47.62 -28.99
C ALA A 189 -46.82 -47.83 -28.96
N ASP A 190 -47.29 -49.05 -29.31
CA ASP A 190 -48.72 -49.39 -29.28
C ASP A 190 -48.92 -50.92 -29.15
N PRO A 191 -49.12 -51.43 -27.92
CA PRO A 191 -49.31 -52.85 -27.69
C PRO A 191 -50.67 -53.37 -28.19
N ALA A 192 -51.67 -52.51 -28.39
CA ALA A 192 -52.96 -52.93 -28.94
C ALA A 192 -52.85 -53.13 -30.45
N ARG A 193 -52.21 -52.18 -31.15
CA ARG A 193 -51.94 -52.31 -32.58
C ARG A 193 -51.01 -53.48 -32.89
N LEU A 194 -50.00 -53.74 -32.07
CA LEU A 194 -49.13 -54.91 -32.25
C LEU A 194 -49.91 -56.23 -32.09
N ARG A 195 -50.83 -56.32 -31.12
CA ARG A 195 -51.71 -57.49 -30.98
C ARG A 195 -52.59 -57.68 -32.22
N ALA A 196 -53.21 -56.62 -32.72
CA ALA A 196 -54.01 -56.70 -33.95
C ALA A 196 -53.18 -57.15 -35.17
N LEU A 197 -51.92 -56.72 -35.28
CA LEU A 197 -51.00 -57.20 -36.31
C LEU A 197 -50.69 -58.69 -36.15
N ASN A 198 -50.40 -59.14 -34.94
CA ASN A 198 -50.14 -60.56 -34.66
C ASN A 198 -51.38 -61.42 -34.93
N GLU A 199 -52.57 -60.95 -34.58
CA GLU A 199 -53.84 -61.63 -34.88
C GLU A 199 -54.07 -61.73 -36.39
N ALA A 200 -53.81 -60.66 -37.14
CA ALA A 200 -53.89 -60.66 -38.60
C ALA A 200 -52.86 -61.61 -39.23
N ASP A 201 -51.63 -61.66 -38.70
CA ASP A 201 -50.59 -62.59 -39.14
C ASP A 201 -50.98 -64.04 -38.87
N HIS A 202 -51.47 -64.35 -37.66
CA HIS A 202 -51.98 -65.68 -37.31
C HIS A 202 -53.12 -66.11 -38.25
N LEU A 203 -54.07 -65.21 -38.55
CA LEU A 203 -55.15 -65.49 -39.50
C LEU A 203 -54.61 -65.75 -40.91
N ALA A 204 -53.63 -64.97 -41.37
CA ALA A 204 -53.02 -65.13 -42.68
C ALA A 204 -52.24 -66.44 -42.80
N VAL A 205 -51.48 -66.82 -41.77
CA VAL A 205 -50.73 -68.08 -41.71
C VAL A 205 -51.68 -69.27 -41.65
N ALA A 206 -52.72 -69.22 -40.83
CA ALA A 206 -53.73 -70.28 -40.75
C ALA A 206 -54.47 -70.50 -42.09
N ASN A 207 -54.55 -69.47 -42.92
CA ASN A 207 -55.20 -69.49 -44.23
C ASN A 207 -54.22 -69.41 -45.41
N ALA A 208 -52.94 -69.73 -45.21
CA ALA A 208 -51.89 -69.44 -46.19
C ALA A 208 -52.16 -70.06 -47.58
N GLU A 209 -52.61 -71.31 -47.63
CA GLU A 209 -52.95 -72.02 -48.87
C GLU A 209 -54.17 -71.40 -49.57
N ALA A 210 -55.27 -71.21 -48.83
CA ALA A 210 -56.48 -70.58 -49.36
C ALA A 210 -56.22 -69.16 -49.90
N LEU A 211 -55.36 -68.39 -49.22
CA LEU A 211 -54.95 -67.05 -49.67
C LEU A 211 -54.03 -67.11 -50.89
N ALA A 212 -53.12 -68.08 -50.99
CA ALA A 212 -52.25 -68.26 -52.15
C ALA A 212 -53.06 -68.59 -53.41
N ASP A 213 -53.98 -69.56 -53.32
CA ASP A 213 -54.87 -69.94 -54.42
C ASP A 213 -55.75 -68.76 -54.86
N CYS A 214 -56.27 -68.03 -53.89
CA CYS A 214 -57.04 -66.83 -54.13
C CYS A 214 -56.26 -65.73 -54.87
N ARG A 215 -55.00 -65.48 -54.47
CA ARG A 215 -54.12 -64.53 -55.17
C ARG A 215 -53.83 -65.00 -56.59
N GLY A 216 -53.64 -66.30 -56.80
CA GLY A 216 -53.49 -66.89 -58.14
C GLY A 216 -54.71 -66.60 -59.01
N ARG A 217 -55.92 -66.90 -58.52
CA ARG A 217 -57.19 -66.63 -59.22
C ARG A 217 -57.38 -65.15 -59.53
N ALA A 218 -57.09 -64.26 -58.57
CA ALA A 218 -57.16 -62.82 -58.77
C ALA A 218 -56.20 -62.36 -59.88
N THR A 219 -54.98 -62.90 -59.88
CA THR A 219 -53.96 -62.57 -60.90
C THR A 219 -54.38 -63.04 -62.30
N HIS A 220 -54.97 -64.23 -62.41
CA HIS A 220 -55.48 -64.75 -63.68
C HIS A 220 -56.69 -63.96 -64.19
N ALA A 221 -57.62 -63.61 -63.30
CA ALA A 221 -58.80 -62.83 -63.64
C ALA A 221 -58.50 -61.34 -63.87
N LYS A 222 -57.34 -60.85 -63.40
CA LYS A 222 -56.97 -59.42 -63.34
C LYS A 222 -58.03 -58.56 -62.64
N ASP A 223 -58.75 -59.15 -61.69
CA ASP A 223 -59.85 -58.52 -60.97
C ASP A 223 -59.93 -59.07 -59.53
N ALA A 224 -60.66 -58.36 -58.67
CA ALA A 224 -60.90 -58.76 -57.30
C ALA A 224 -61.79 -60.03 -57.26
N VAL A 225 -61.36 -61.01 -56.47
CA VAL A 225 -62.10 -62.27 -56.29
C VAL A 225 -62.52 -62.45 -54.83
N LYS A 226 -63.65 -63.13 -54.63
CA LYS A 226 -64.10 -63.53 -53.29
C LYS A 226 -63.33 -64.76 -52.82
N CYS A 227 -62.88 -64.70 -51.56
CA CYS A 227 -62.11 -65.73 -50.89
C CYS A 227 -62.84 -66.18 -49.64
N ARG A 228 -62.87 -67.49 -49.43
CA ARG A 228 -63.31 -68.06 -48.16
C ARG A 228 -62.06 -68.24 -47.30
N ILE A 229 -62.09 -67.68 -46.11
CA ILE A 229 -61.09 -67.90 -45.08
C ILE A 229 -61.78 -68.55 -43.89
N ASP A 230 -61.04 -69.39 -43.21
CA ASP A 230 -61.45 -70.02 -41.96
C ASP A 230 -61.01 -69.13 -40.80
N VAL A 231 -61.99 -68.72 -39.99
CA VAL A 231 -61.78 -67.93 -38.79
C VAL A 231 -62.15 -68.79 -37.60
N THR A 232 -61.15 -69.22 -36.83
CA THR A 232 -61.37 -69.95 -35.58
C THR A 232 -61.71 -69.00 -34.45
N ALA A 233 -62.64 -69.41 -33.58
CA ALA A 233 -62.98 -68.62 -32.39
C ALA A 233 -61.78 -68.51 -31.45
N PRO A 234 -61.55 -67.35 -30.80
CA PRO A 234 -60.49 -67.22 -29.81
C PRO A 234 -60.76 -68.21 -28.66
N LEU A 235 -59.75 -68.98 -28.27
CA LEU A 235 -59.82 -69.83 -27.09
C LEU A 235 -60.02 -68.93 -25.86
N ALA A 236 -61.17 -69.06 -25.21
CA ALA A 236 -61.45 -68.36 -23.96
C ALA A 236 -60.50 -68.87 -22.87
N ASN A 237 -59.62 -68.00 -22.39
CA ASN A 237 -58.93 -68.15 -21.10
C ASN A 237 -59.34 -66.99 -20.20
#